data_AF-A0A418X0P8-F1
#
_entry.id   AF-A0A418X0P8-F1
#
_cell.length_a   1.000
_cell.length_b   1.000
_cell.length_c   1.000
_cell.angle_alpha   90.00
_cell.angle_beta   90.00
_cell.angle_gamma   90.00
#
_symmetry.space_group_name_H-M   'P 1'
#
loop_
_entity.id
_entity.type
_entity.pdbx_description
1 polymer ?
#
loop_
_entity_poly.entity_id
_entity_poly.type
_entity_poly.pdbx_seq_one_letter_code
_entity_poly.pdbx_strand_id
1 'polypeptide(L)'
;MLAAAFALKSKTLVDAIRDSGQLAEVDLNAALTAASLMGMNNVWCPYVEMADDNDLKTHRPELRMNAYATHGGEDRRRFELYALAASIVGKCHFCIQSHYKLLKEVGMTATQLRDVGRIAAVVVAAAQVLAAEGK
;
A
#
# COMPACT_ATOMS: atom_id res chain seq x y z
N MET A 1 -4.71 4.55 -5.82
CA MET A 1 -5.87 3.73 -6.26
C MET A 1 -5.44 2.35 -6.75
N LEU A 2 -4.56 2.25 -7.76
CA LEU A 2 -4.08 0.95 -8.27
C LEU A 2 -3.48 0.06 -7.17
N ALA A 3 -2.63 0.61 -6.30
CA ALA A 3 -2.04 -0.13 -5.18
C ALA A 3 -3.09 -0.73 -4.23
N ALA A 4 -4.19 0.00 -3.95
CA ALA A 4 -5.29 -0.50 -3.12
C ALA A 4 -6.08 -1.60 -3.85
N ALA A 5 -6.40 -1.41 -5.15
CA ALA A 5 -7.08 -2.41 -5.96
C ALA A 5 -6.27 -3.73 -6.05
N PHE A 6 -4.94 -3.61 -6.21
CA PHE A 6 -4.04 -4.75 -6.21
C PHE A 6 -3.99 -5.44 -4.84
N ALA A 7 -3.90 -4.69 -3.75
CA ALA A 7 -3.93 -5.23 -2.39
C ALA A 7 -5.25 -5.98 -2.08
N LEU A 8 -6.36 -5.57 -2.71
CA LEU A 8 -7.67 -6.24 -2.64
C LEU A 8 -7.76 -7.49 -3.53
N LYS A 9 -6.75 -7.77 -4.36
CA LYS A 9 -6.74 -8.86 -5.35
C LYS A 9 -7.92 -8.79 -6.35
N SER A 10 -8.45 -7.59 -6.59
CA SER A 10 -9.55 -7.38 -7.55
C SER A 10 -8.98 -7.21 -8.96
N LYS A 11 -8.98 -8.28 -9.75
CA LYS A 11 -8.52 -8.24 -11.15
C LYS A 11 -9.30 -7.19 -11.95
N THR A 12 -10.61 -7.15 -11.80
CA THR A 12 -11.50 -6.22 -12.51
C THR A 12 -11.14 -4.76 -12.25
N LEU A 13 -10.84 -4.36 -11.01
CA LEU A 13 -10.40 -2.99 -10.72
C LEU A 13 -8.97 -2.72 -11.17
N VAL A 14 -8.06 -3.70 -11.04
CA VAL A 14 -6.68 -3.56 -11.51
C VAL A 14 -6.65 -3.32 -13.01
N ASP A 15 -7.38 -4.13 -13.78
CA ASP A 15 -7.46 -4.00 -15.23
C ASP A 15 -8.14 -2.67 -15.62
N ALA A 16 -9.29 -2.34 -15.01
CA ALA A 16 -9.97 -1.06 -15.28
C ALA A 16 -9.09 0.18 -15.03
N ILE A 17 -8.25 0.16 -13.98
CA ILE A 17 -7.33 1.27 -13.69
C ILE A 17 -6.15 1.29 -14.67
N ARG A 18 -5.57 0.12 -15.00
CA ARG A 18 -4.46 0.02 -15.95
C ARG A 18 -4.87 0.47 -17.35
N ASP A 19 -6.04 0.02 -17.81
CA ASP A 19 -6.56 0.24 -19.15
C ASP A 19 -7.18 1.64 -19.33
N SER A 20 -7.28 2.42 -18.25
CA SER A 20 -7.76 3.81 -18.29
C SER A 20 -6.83 4.76 -19.07
N GLY A 21 -5.57 4.37 -19.28
CA GLY A 21 -4.56 5.20 -19.94
C GLY A 21 -4.12 6.44 -19.15
N GLN A 22 -4.53 6.58 -17.88
CA GLN A 22 -4.25 7.75 -17.05
C GLN A 22 -2.92 7.68 -16.30
N LEU A 23 -2.28 6.50 -16.23
CA LEU A 23 -1.05 6.27 -15.48
C LEU A 23 0.11 6.02 -16.44
N ALA A 24 1.24 6.69 -16.20
CA ALA A 24 2.49 6.36 -16.85
C ALA A 24 2.96 4.96 -16.42
N GLU A 25 3.78 4.30 -17.25
CA GLU A 25 4.29 2.95 -16.95
C GLU A 25 5.09 2.91 -15.63
N VAL A 26 5.86 3.95 -15.34
CA VAL A 26 6.58 4.10 -14.07
C VAL A 26 5.64 4.15 -12.86
N ASP A 27 4.51 4.85 -12.97
CA ASP A 27 3.50 4.92 -11.92
C ASP A 27 2.82 3.57 -11.70
N LEU A 28 2.54 2.83 -12.79
CA LEU A 28 2.02 1.47 -12.72
C LEU A 28 2.99 0.55 -11.98
N ASN A 29 4.25 0.53 -12.39
CA ASN A 29 5.29 -0.32 -11.81
C ASN A 29 5.54 0.02 -10.34
N ALA A 30 5.64 1.31 -9.99
CA ALA A 30 5.82 1.75 -8.62
C ALA A 30 4.63 1.40 -7.73
N ALA A 31 3.40 1.58 -8.20
CA ALA A 31 2.19 1.25 -7.43
C ALA A 31 2.08 -0.26 -7.14
N LEU A 32 2.37 -1.10 -8.14
CA LEU A 32 2.36 -2.55 -7.98
C LEU A 32 3.51 -3.04 -7.08
N THR A 33 4.69 -2.43 -7.22
CA THR A 33 5.85 -2.71 -6.37
C THR A 33 5.55 -2.38 -4.91
N ALA A 34 5.02 -1.17 -4.64
CA ALA A 34 4.63 -0.75 -3.30
C ALA A 34 3.56 -1.68 -2.71
N ALA A 35 2.52 -2.01 -3.47
CA ALA A 35 1.49 -2.94 -3.02
C ALA A 35 2.03 -4.35 -2.73
N SER A 36 2.99 -4.83 -3.52
CA SER A 36 3.62 -6.14 -3.32
C SER A 36 4.47 -6.17 -2.05
N LEU A 37 5.26 -5.12 -1.79
CA LEU A 37 5.99 -4.97 -0.54
C LEU A 37 5.05 -4.89 0.66
N MET A 38 3.93 -4.18 0.52
CA MET A 38 2.92 -4.09 1.58
C MET A 38 2.20 -5.42 1.80
N GLY A 39 2.05 -6.26 0.78
CA GLY A 39 1.58 -7.64 0.95
C GLY A 39 2.47 -8.45 1.90
N MET A 40 3.78 -8.20 1.90
CA MET A 40 4.74 -8.82 2.81
C MET A 40 4.76 -8.13 4.17
N ASN A 41 4.92 -6.80 4.19
CA ASN A 41 5.12 -6.05 5.44
C ASN A 41 3.87 -5.99 6.31
N ASN A 42 2.68 -5.93 5.70
CA ASN A 42 1.42 -5.95 6.45
C ASN A 42 1.15 -7.31 7.12
N VAL A 43 1.87 -8.36 6.75
CA VAL A 43 1.82 -9.66 7.43
C VAL A 43 2.90 -9.73 8.52
N TRP A 44 4.14 -9.37 8.16
CA TRP A 44 5.28 -9.48 9.08
C TRP A 44 5.19 -8.53 10.28
N CYS A 45 4.94 -7.24 10.06
CA CYS A 45 4.96 -6.24 11.12
C CYS A 45 3.97 -6.53 12.26
N PRO A 46 2.67 -6.80 12.00
CA PRO A 46 1.74 -7.10 13.09
C PRO A 46 2.03 -8.47 13.72
N TYR A 47 2.56 -9.45 12.98
CA TYR A 47 2.97 -10.72 13.56
C TYR A 47 4.02 -10.54 14.68
N VAL A 48 5.10 -9.78 14.40
CA VAL A 48 6.17 -9.55 15.39
C VAL A 48 5.66 -8.87 16.66
N GLU A 49 4.71 -7.93 16.53
CA GLU A 49 4.11 -7.29 17.70
C GLU A 49 3.14 -8.22 18.44
N MET A 50 2.21 -8.85 17.73
CA MET A 50 1.17 -9.68 18.33
C MET A 50 1.70 -10.98 18.95
N ALA A 51 2.87 -11.44 18.52
CA ALA A 51 3.57 -12.54 19.17
C ALA A 51 4.03 -12.19 20.60
N ASP A 52 4.16 -10.89 20.90
CA ASP A 52 4.61 -10.32 22.17
C ASP A 52 5.87 -10.97 22.78
N ASP A 53 6.74 -11.47 21.91
CA ASP A 53 7.98 -12.12 22.30
C ASP A 53 9.15 -11.13 22.24
N ASN A 54 9.83 -10.94 23.37
CA ASN A 54 10.94 -9.99 23.45
C ASN A 54 12.18 -10.44 22.68
N ASP A 55 12.41 -11.74 22.52
CA ASP A 55 13.50 -12.26 21.69
C ASP A 55 13.19 -11.99 20.21
N LEU A 56 11.98 -12.35 19.74
CA LEU A 56 11.52 -12.14 18.36
C LEU A 56 11.66 -10.68 17.91
N LYS A 57 11.31 -9.72 18.78
CA LYS A 57 11.43 -8.28 18.50
C LYS A 57 12.88 -7.84 18.20
N THR A 58 13.89 -8.60 18.64
CA THR A 58 15.31 -8.30 18.37
C THR A 58 15.85 -8.94 17.09
N HIS A 59 15.16 -9.96 16.56
CA HIS A 59 15.59 -10.63 15.33
C HIS A 59 15.40 -9.74 14.11
N ARG A 60 16.35 -9.81 13.18
CA ARG A 60 16.21 -9.13 11.90
C ARG A 60 15.14 -9.85 11.08
N PRO A 61 14.29 -9.12 10.33
CA PRO A 61 13.25 -9.76 9.51
C PRO A 61 13.77 -10.70 8.41
N GLU A 62 15.00 -10.46 7.93
CA GLU A 62 15.60 -11.17 6.78
C GLU A 62 14.74 -11.12 5.49
N LEU A 63 13.88 -10.12 5.39
CA LEU A 63 13.02 -9.87 4.23
C LEU A 63 13.68 -8.89 3.26
N ARG A 64 13.71 -9.25 1.98
CA ARG A 64 14.31 -8.41 0.93
C ARG A 64 13.35 -7.31 0.51
N MET A 65 13.73 -6.05 0.78
CA MET A 65 12.92 -4.87 0.48
C MET A 65 13.65 -3.84 -0.40
N ASN A 66 14.58 -4.28 -1.24
CA ASN A 66 15.46 -3.41 -2.04
C ASN A 66 14.72 -2.40 -2.93
N ALA A 67 13.46 -2.66 -3.26
CA ALA A 67 12.62 -1.74 -4.03
C ALA A 67 12.39 -0.39 -3.32
N TYR A 68 12.57 -0.28 -2.00
CA TYR A 68 12.59 1.03 -1.33
C TYR A 68 13.76 1.91 -1.77
N ALA A 69 14.90 1.32 -2.15
CA ALA A 69 16.07 2.11 -2.56
C ALA A 69 15.82 2.90 -3.84
N THR A 70 14.97 2.37 -4.73
CA THR A 70 14.62 2.99 -6.01
C THR A 70 13.20 3.51 -6.06
N HIS A 71 12.40 3.32 -5.00
CA HIS A 71 10.98 3.69 -4.95
C HIS A 71 10.18 3.18 -6.18
N GLY A 72 10.53 1.97 -6.65
CA GLY A 72 9.91 1.39 -7.86
C GLY A 72 10.14 2.20 -9.14
N GLY A 73 11.14 3.08 -9.16
CA GLY A 73 11.45 3.98 -10.28
C GLY A 73 10.79 5.36 -10.19
N GLU A 74 9.99 5.62 -9.14
CA GLU A 74 9.23 6.86 -8.97
C GLU A 74 9.78 7.74 -7.83
N ASP A 75 9.24 8.94 -7.64
CA ASP A 75 9.58 9.78 -6.49
C ASP A 75 9.10 9.17 -5.15
N ARG A 76 9.83 9.50 -4.07
CA ARG A 76 9.54 9.02 -2.71
C ARG A 76 8.12 9.33 -2.27
N ARG A 77 7.60 10.53 -2.52
CA ARG A 77 6.25 10.92 -2.08
C ARG A 77 5.20 10.05 -2.76
N ARG A 78 5.31 9.78 -4.06
CA ARG A 78 4.38 8.91 -4.79
C ARG A 78 4.45 7.46 -4.31
N PHE A 79 5.65 6.91 -4.14
CA PHE A 79 5.83 5.53 -3.68
C PHE A 79 5.26 5.31 -2.27
N GLU A 80 5.54 6.23 -1.35
CA GLU A 80 5.00 6.24 0.01
C GLU A 80 3.46 6.38 0.02
N LEU A 81 2.89 7.12 -0.93
CA LEU A 81 1.43 7.24 -1.10
C LEU A 81 0.81 5.91 -1.55
N TYR A 82 1.45 5.20 -2.47
CA TYR A 82 1.03 3.86 -2.89
C TYR A 82 1.12 2.85 -1.74
N ALA A 83 2.21 2.88 -0.98
CA ALA A 83 2.41 2.02 0.18
C ALA A 83 1.39 2.32 1.30
N LEU A 84 1.09 3.59 1.57
CA LEU A 84 0.02 3.98 2.51
C LEU A 84 -1.33 3.43 2.05
N ALA A 85 -1.69 3.58 0.78
CA ALA A 85 -2.97 3.08 0.26
C ALA A 85 -3.10 1.56 0.40
N ALA A 86 -2.04 0.80 0.10
CA ALA A 86 -2.03 -0.65 0.28
C ALA A 86 -2.02 -1.06 1.77
N SER A 87 -1.35 -0.30 2.64
CA SER A 87 -1.34 -0.50 4.10
C SER A 87 -2.71 -0.31 4.74
N ILE A 88 -3.50 0.67 4.26
CA ILE A 88 -4.87 0.89 4.70
C ILE A 88 -5.74 -0.33 4.40
N VAL A 89 -5.61 -0.91 3.20
CA VAL A 89 -6.30 -2.16 2.83
C VAL A 89 -5.84 -3.33 3.71
N GLY A 90 -4.53 -3.46 3.93
CA GLY A 90 -3.93 -4.49 4.78
C GLY A 90 -4.17 -4.29 6.29
N LYS A 91 -4.74 -3.15 6.70
CA LYS A 91 -5.04 -2.79 8.10
C LYS A 91 -3.85 -2.94 9.06
N CYS A 92 -2.63 -2.76 8.58
CA CYS A 92 -1.44 -2.82 9.41
C CYS A 92 -1.19 -1.45 10.06
N HIS A 93 -1.46 -1.33 11.36
CA HIS A 93 -1.33 -0.04 12.06
C HIS A 93 0.12 0.51 12.02
N PHE A 94 1.15 -0.33 12.12
CA PHE A 94 2.55 0.09 11.97
C PHE A 94 2.85 0.68 10.60
N CYS A 95 2.47 -0.03 9.52
CA CYS A 95 2.73 0.42 8.17
C CYS A 95 1.94 1.70 7.85
N ILE A 96 0.68 1.78 8.29
CA ILE A 96 -0.14 2.99 8.17
C ILE A 96 0.54 4.17 8.88
N GLN A 97 0.96 4.00 10.14
CA GLN A 97 1.61 5.06 10.91
C GLN A 97 2.93 5.51 10.27
N SER A 98 3.75 4.56 9.83
CA SER A 98 5.04 4.82 9.19
C SER A 98 4.88 5.61 7.89
N HIS A 99 4.10 5.09 6.93
CA HIS A 99 3.89 5.73 5.64
C HIS A 99 3.18 7.10 5.77
N TYR A 100 2.22 7.23 6.69
CA TYR A 100 1.59 8.52 6.98
C TYR A 100 2.62 9.55 7.49
N LYS A 101 3.50 9.14 8.41
CA LYS A 101 4.56 10.02 8.95
C LYS A 101 5.55 10.44 7.88
N LEU A 102 6.05 9.49 7.07
CA LEU A 102 7.00 9.77 5.99
C LEU A 102 6.41 10.73 4.96
N LEU A 103 5.12 10.60 4.64
CA LEU A 103 4.42 11.53 3.75
C LEU A 103 4.27 12.94 4.34
N LYS A 104 4.03 13.05 5.66
CA LYS A 104 4.06 14.34 6.35
C LYS A 104 5.43 15.00 6.30
N GLU A 105 6.50 14.22 6.46
CA GLU A 105 7.88 14.72 6.41
C GLU A 105 8.25 15.29 5.03
N VAL A 106 7.69 14.73 3.95
CA VAL A 106 7.84 15.27 2.58
C VAL A 106 6.79 16.33 2.21
N GLY A 107 6.13 16.90 3.22
CA GLY A 107 5.29 18.11 3.08
C GLY A 107 3.82 17.87 2.75
N MET A 108 3.31 16.62 2.81
CA MET A 108 1.87 16.40 2.62
C MET A 108 1.06 16.90 3.83
N THR A 109 -0.04 17.58 3.52
CA THR A 109 -1.00 18.05 4.53
C THR A 109 -1.87 16.91 5.05
N ALA A 110 -2.42 17.07 6.25
CA ALA A 110 -3.40 16.12 6.80
C ALA A 110 -4.63 15.97 5.88
N THR A 111 -5.04 17.03 5.18
CA THR A 111 -6.13 17.00 4.20
C THR A 111 -5.81 16.07 3.03
N GLN A 112 -4.60 16.18 2.44
CA GLN A 112 -4.20 15.30 1.35
C GLN A 112 -4.08 13.84 1.81
N LEU A 113 -3.59 13.61 3.03
CA LEU A 113 -3.50 12.25 3.61
C LEU A 113 -4.87 11.66 3.90
N ARG A 114 -5.82 12.47 4.36
CA ARG A 114 -7.24 12.09 4.48
C ARG A 114 -7.79 11.64 3.12
N ASP A 115 -7.45 12.36 2.05
CA ASP A 115 -7.94 12.02 0.71
C ASP A 115 -7.40 10.66 0.22
N VAL A 116 -6.15 10.30 0.57
CA VAL A 116 -5.63 8.94 0.35
C VAL A 116 -6.49 7.89 1.05
N GLY A 117 -6.83 8.13 2.32
CA GLY A 117 -7.72 7.26 3.11
C GLY A 117 -9.12 7.11 2.52
N ARG A 118 -9.75 8.22 2.11
CA ARG A 118 -11.07 8.22 1.46
C ARG A 118 -11.06 7.44 0.15
N ILE A 119 -10.02 7.64 -0.66
CA ILE A 119 -9.86 6.93 -1.92
C ILE A 119 -9.68 5.43 -1.68
N ALA A 120 -8.81 5.02 -0.76
CA ALA A 120 -8.64 3.60 -0.42
C ALA A 120 -9.96 2.97 0.05
N ALA A 121 -10.71 3.65 0.92
CA ALA A 121 -12.01 3.17 1.41
C ALA A 121 -13.04 2.97 0.28
N VAL A 122 -13.12 3.89 -0.70
CA VAL A 122 -14.02 3.75 -1.85
C VAL A 122 -13.61 2.56 -2.73
N VAL A 123 -12.31 2.34 -2.95
CA VAL A 123 -11.82 1.20 -3.74
C VAL A 123 -12.14 -0.13 -3.04
N VAL A 124 -12.05 -0.19 -1.70
CA VAL A 124 -12.50 -1.35 -0.90
C VAL A 124 -13.99 -1.61 -1.12
N ALA A 125 -14.84 -0.57 -1.03
CA ALA A 125 -16.28 -0.71 -1.25
C ALA A 125 -16.60 -1.19 -2.67
N ALA A 126 -15.94 -0.63 -3.69
CA ALA A 126 -16.11 -1.06 -5.08
C ALA A 126 -15.70 -2.53 -5.28
N ALA A 127 -14.56 -2.96 -4.71
CA ALA A 127 -14.12 -4.34 -4.78
C ALA A 127 -15.08 -5.30 -4.10
N GLN A 128 -15.66 -4.90 -2.95
CA GLN A 128 -16.66 -5.69 -2.24
C GLN A 128 -17.91 -5.91 -3.10
N VAL A 129 -18.41 -4.86 -3.77
CA VAL A 129 -19.57 -4.98 -4.69
C VAL A 129 -19.23 -5.92 -5.85
N LEU A 130 -18.08 -5.74 -6.50
CA LEU A 130 -17.68 -6.61 -7.62
C LEU A 130 -17.57 -8.08 -7.20
N ALA A 131 -16.93 -8.34 -6.06
CA ALA A 131 -16.80 -9.69 -5.52
C ALA A 131 -18.16 -10.31 -5.16
N ALA A 132 -19.08 -9.53 -4.58
CA ALA A 132 -20.43 -10.01 -4.25
C ALA A 132 -21.27 -10.34 -5.50
N GLU A 133 -21.06 -9.60 -6.58
CA GLU A 133 -21.75 -9.78 -7.87
C GLU A 133 -21.06 -10.81 -8.80
N GLY A 134 -19.97 -11.45 -8.35
CA GLY A 134 -19.24 -12.46 -9.13
C GLY A 134 -18.44 -11.89 -10.32
N LYS A 135 -17.99 -10.64 -10.22
CA LYS A 135 -17.23 -9.92 -11.25
C LYS A 135 -15.77 -9.69 -10.88
#